data_AF-A0AAW8UN54-F1
#
_entry.id   AF-A0AAW8UN54-F1
#
_cell.length_a   1.000
_cell.length_b   1.000
_cell.length_c   1.000
_cell.angle_alpha   90.00
_cell.angle_beta   90.00
_cell.angle_gamma   90.00
#
_symmetry.space_group_name_H-M   'P 1'
#
loop_
_entity.id
_entity.type
_entity.pdbx_description
1 polymer ?
#
loop_
_entity_poly.entity_id
_entity_poly.type
_entity_poly.pdbx_seq_one_letter_code
_entity_poly.pdbx_strand_id
1 'polypeptide(L)'
;MAFGNFNSEVLNAIDGFQLGEIESGINELESCLGKTLLGEHFNEKLEILYVLKRHAEHRLITREIHELKEAILKEWLLRTSLSEARARTFNTWAKYQNQLKGAKFVCEGLKDELEQLQLMEVKQ
;
A
#
# COMPACT_ATOMS: atom_id res chain seq x y z
N MET A 1 6.71 -3.64 -7.53
CA MET A 1 6.92 -5.09 -7.35
C MET A 1 5.60 -5.78 -7.57
N ALA A 2 5.52 -6.72 -8.52
CA ALA A 2 4.43 -7.69 -8.53
C ALA A 2 4.68 -8.64 -7.35
N PHE A 3 3.71 -8.76 -6.44
CA PHE A 3 3.70 -9.90 -5.52
C PHE A 3 3.66 -11.16 -6.41
N GLY A 4 4.53 -12.13 -6.12
CA GLY A 4 5.06 -13.06 -7.11
C GLY A 4 4.03 -13.79 -7.97
N ASN A 5 4.41 -14.12 -9.20
CA ASN A 5 3.63 -15.03 -10.06
C ASN A 5 3.46 -16.37 -9.33
N PHE A 6 2.29 -16.61 -8.76
CA PHE A 6 1.94 -17.91 -8.23
C PHE A 6 1.75 -18.87 -9.41
N ASN A 7 2.00 -20.15 -9.19
CA ASN A 7 1.60 -21.18 -10.16
C ASN A 7 0.07 -21.36 -10.22
N SER A 8 -0.66 -20.82 -9.23
CA SER A 8 -2.11 -20.87 -9.16
C SER A 8 -2.74 -19.65 -9.84
N GLU A 9 -3.58 -19.90 -10.84
CA GLU A 9 -4.35 -18.87 -11.54
C GLU A 9 -5.29 -18.10 -10.61
N VAL A 10 -5.91 -18.80 -9.64
CA VAL A 10 -6.82 -18.18 -8.66
C VAL A 10 -6.08 -17.20 -7.77
N LEU A 11 -4.88 -17.55 -7.29
CA LEU A 11 -4.07 -16.64 -6.47
C LEU A 11 -3.60 -15.43 -7.28
N ASN A 12 -3.20 -15.64 -8.54
CA ASN A 12 -2.85 -14.54 -9.44
C ASN A 12 -4.04 -13.61 -9.72
N ALA A 13 -5.25 -14.17 -9.86
CA ALA A 13 -6.46 -13.37 -10.05
C ALA A 13 -6.77 -12.52 -8.80
N ILE A 14 -6.66 -13.10 -7.60
CA ILE A 14 -6.81 -12.36 -6.33
C ILE A 14 -5.82 -11.20 -6.23
N ASP A 15 -4.59 -11.39 -6.71
CA ASP A 15 -3.58 -10.34 -6.76
C ASP A 15 -3.76 -9.31 -7.89
N GLY A 16 -4.42 -9.72 -8.97
CA GLY A 16 -4.71 -8.88 -10.13
C GLY A 16 -5.90 -7.94 -9.96
N PHE A 17 -6.88 -8.26 -9.08
CA PHE A 17 -8.05 -7.40 -8.90
C PHE A 17 -7.67 -5.98 -8.45
N GLN A 18 -8.17 -4.99 -9.18
CA GLN A 18 -7.94 -3.59 -8.86
C GLN A 18 -8.94 -3.11 -7.82
N LEU A 19 -8.51 -2.17 -6.96
CA LEU A 19 -9.38 -1.61 -5.91
C LEU A 19 -10.69 -1.03 -6.49
N GLY A 20 -10.61 -0.31 -7.61
CA GLY A 20 -11.80 0.27 -8.25
C GLY A 20 -12.78 -0.77 -8.79
N GLU A 21 -12.30 -1.92 -9.28
CA GLU A 21 -13.16 -3.02 -9.73
C GLU A 21 -13.90 -3.66 -8.55
N ILE A 22 -13.19 -3.87 -7.44
CA ILE A 22 -13.76 -4.40 -6.20
C ILE A 22 -14.81 -3.43 -5.64
N GLU A 23 -14.52 -2.13 -5.60
CA GLU A 23 -15.45 -1.11 -5.14
C GLU A 23 -16.69 -1.00 -6.02
N SER A 24 -16.55 -1.13 -7.34
CA SER A 24 -17.68 -1.22 -8.25
C SER A 24 -18.57 -2.42 -7.92
N GLY A 25 -17.99 -3.59 -7.65
CA GLY A 25 -18.75 -4.80 -7.28
C GLY A 25 -19.46 -4.67 -5.93
N ILE A 26 -18.84 -4.04 -4.94
CA ILE A 26 -19.47 -3.73 -3.64
C ILE A 26 -20.66 -2.80 -3.87
N ASN A 27 -20.46 -1.70 -4.60
CA ASN A 27 -21.52 -0.74 -4.90
C ASN A 27 -22.67 -1.40 -5.68
N GLU A 28 -22.39 -2.30 -6.62
CA GLU A 28 -23.41 -3.04 -7.37
C GLU A 28 -24.25 -3.94 -6.44
N LEU A 29 -23.60 -4.69 -5.55
CA LEU A 29 -24.30 -5.51 -4.55
C LEU A 29 -25.15 -4.64 -3.61
N GLU A 30 -24.58 -3.55 -3.08
CA GLU A 30 -25.24 -2.69 -2.10
C GLU A 30 -26.35 -1.79 -2.69
N SER A 31 -26.21 -1.38 -3.96
CA SER A 31 -27.21 -0.55 -4.66
C SER A 31 -28.39 -1.35 -5.20
N CYS A 32 -28.19 -2.63 -5.51
CA CYS A 32 -29.27 -3.47 -5.98
C CYS A 32 -30.21 -3.84 -4.84
N LEU A 33 -31.47 -4.14 -5.18
CA LEU A 33 -32.38 -5.04 -4.43
C LEU A 33 -31.80 -6.47 -4.28
N GLY A 34 -30.47 -6.61 -4.25
CA GLY A 34 -29.70 -7.85 -4.30
C GLY A 34 -29.93 -8.73 -3.07
N LYS A 35 -30.30 -8.16 -1.93
CA LYS A 35 -30.76 -8.93 -0.77
C LYS A 35 -31.94 -9.85 -1.13
N THR A 36 -32.86 -9.39 -1.98
CA THR A 36 -34.07 -10.13 -2.34
C THR A 36 -33.81 -11.19 -3.43
N LEU A 37 -32.84 -10.95 -4.31
CA LEU A 37 -32.51 -11.84 -5.44
C LEU A 37 -31.40 -12.87 -5.13
N LEU A 38 -30.43 -12.52 -4.28
CA LEU A 38 -29.28 -13.37 -3.97
C LEU A 38 -29.43 -14.14 -2.65
N GLY A 39 -30.41 -13.78 -1.81
CA GLY A 39 -30.66 -14.47 -0.54
C GLY A 39 -29.40 -14.56 0.32
N GLU A 40 -29.05 -15.78 0.75
CA GLU A 40 -27.89 -16.05 1.61
C GLU A 40 -26.53 -15.79 0.91
N HIS A 41 -26.46 -15.97 -0.43
CA HIS A 41 -25.25 -15.71 -1.22
C HIS A 41 -24.89 -14.23 -1.31
N PHE A 42 -25.80 -13.33 -0.96
CA PHE A 42 -25.52 -11.90 -0.88
C PHE A 42 -24.40 -11.62 0.13
N ASN A 43 -24.55 -12.12 1.35
CA ASN A 43 -23.61 -11.85 2.45
C ASN A 43 -22.24 -12.48 2.16
N GLU A 44 -22.23 -13.71 1.62
CA GLU A 44 -21.00 -14.41 1.25
C GLU A 44 -20.20 -13.64 0.20
N LYS A 45 -20.86 -13.19 -0.88
CA LYS A 45 -20.22 -12.41 -1.94
C LYS A 45 -19.70 -11.08 -1.43
N LEU A 46 -20.48 -10.39 -0.60
CA LEU A 46 -20.11 -9.11 -0.02
C LEU A 46 -18.89 -9.25 0.91
N GLU A 47 -18.86 -10.29 1.74
CA GLU A 47 -17.72 -10.59 2.61
C GLU A 47 -16.44 -10.87 1.81
N ILE A 48 -16.53 -11.67 0.74
CA ILE A 48 -15.40 -11.94 -0.17
C ILE A 48 -14.88 -10.62 -0.77
N LEU A 49 -15.76 -9.74 -1.25
CA LEU A 49 -15.35 -8.46 -1.81
C LEU A 49 -14.68 -7.55 -0.77
N TYR A 50 -15.18 -7.52 0.47
CA TYR A 50 -14.52 -6.77 1.55
C TYR A 50 -13.16 -7.34 1.95
N VAL A 51 -12.97 -8.66 1.88
CA VAL A 51 -11.66 -9.30 2.04
C VAL A 51 -10.72 -8.85 0.91
N LEU A 52 -11.17 -8.95 -0.36
CA LEU A 52 -10.39 -8.52 -1.52
C LEU A 52 -10.03 -7.03 -1.45
N LYS A 53 -10.96 -6.19 -0.99
CA LYS A 53 -10.73 -4.74 -0.79
C LYS A 53 -9.59 -4.49 0.18
N ARG A 54 -9.62 -5.12 1.36
CA ARG A 54 -8.54 -4.98 2.36
C ARG A 54 -7.19 -5.43 1.81
N HIS A 55 -7.14 -6.50 1.03
CA HIS A 55 -5.92 -6.94 0.37
C HIS A 55 -5.41 -5.92 -0.65
N ALA A 56 -6.29 -5.40 -1.52
CA ALA A 56 -5.93 -4.40 -2.52
C ALA A 56 -5.43 -3.09 -1.88
N GLU A 57 -6.10 -2.60 -0.84
CA GLU A 57 -5.68 -1.43 -0.05
C GLU A 57 -4.29 -1.64 0.57
N HIS A 58 -4.06 -2.81 1.17
CA HIS A 58 -2.76 -3.16 1.74
C HIS A 58 -1.65 -3.23 0.67
N ARG A 59 -1.95 -3.75 -0.53
CA ARG A 59 -0.99 -3.76 -1.64
C ARG A 59 -0.63 -2.34 -2.08
N LEU A 60 -1.63 -1.45 -2.23
CA LEU A 60 -1.42 -0.06 -2.61
C LEU A 60 -0.52 0.67 -1.61
N ILE A 61 -0.83 0.57 -0.33
CA ILE A 61 -0.07 1.28 0.70
C ILE A 61 1.36 0.73 0.85
N THR A 62 1.54 -0.58 0.67
CA THR A 62 2.87 -1.19 0.68
C THR A 62 3.71 -0.71 -0.51
N ARG A 63 3.09 -0.58 -1.68
CA ARG A 63 3.73 -0.01 -2.86
C ARG A 63 4.12 1.45 -2.63
N GLU A 64 3.23 2.26 -2.07
CA GLU A 64 3.50 3.66 -1.75
C GLU A 64 4.66 3.80 -0.76
N ILE A 65 4.69 3.00 0.31
CA ILE A 65 5.83 2.96 1.25
C ILE A 65 7.14 2.62 0.54
N HIS A 66 7.12 1.65 -0.40
CA HIS A 66 8.31 1.33 -1.16
C HIS A 66 8.78 2.49 -2.03
N GLU A 67 7.87 3.15 -2.75
CA GLU A 67 8.17 4.31 -3.58
C GLU A 67 8.71 5.48 -2.73
N LEU A 68 8.15 5.72 -1.55
CA LEU A 68 8.65 6.72 -0.59
C LEU A 68 10.05 6.40 -0.08
N LYS A 69 10.33 5.13 0.24
CA LYS A 69 11.70 4.71 0.64
C LYS A 69 12.71 4.95 -0.47
N GLU A 70 12.35 4.69 -1.73
CA GLU A 70 13.21 4.98 -2.88
C GLU A 70 13.41 6.49 -3.07
N ALA A 71 12.37 7.31 -2.88
CA ALA A 71 12.48 8.76 -2.94
C ALA A 71 13.40 9.33 -1.84
N ILE A 72 13.23 8.88 -0.59
CA ILE A 72 14.08 9.26 0.54
C ILE A 72 15.54 8.84 0.30
N LEU A 73 15.77 7.64 -0.26
CA LEU A 73 17.11 7.20 -0.63
C LEU A 73 17.75 8.14 -1.65
N LYS A 74 17.02 8.54 -2.69
CA LYS A 74 17.52 9.49 -3.71
C LYS A 74 17.88 10.83 -3.08
N GLU A 75 17.06 11.36 -2.17
CA GLU A 75 17.36 12.60 -1.46
C GLU A 75 18.63 12.50 -0.61
N TRP A 76 18.82 11.39 0.11
CA TRP A 76 20.06 11.19 0.88
C TRP A 76 21.30 11.03 0.00
N LEU A 77 21.16 10.43 -1.18
CA LEU A 77 22.25 10.25 -2.13
C LEU A 77 22.79 11.57 -2.69
N LEU A 78 21.99 12.62 -2.71
CA LEU A 78 22.46 13.97 -3.08
C LEU A 78 23.41 14.57 -2.04
N ARG A 79 23.41 14.04 -0.82
CA ARG A 79 24.04 14.64 0.36
C ARG A 79 25.10 13.75 1.01
N THR A 80 25.08 12.45 0.74
CA THR A 80 25.88 11.44 1.46
C THR A 80 26.31 10.29 0.54
N SER A 81 27.19 9.42 1.04
CA SER A 81 27.57 8.20 0.33
C SER A 81 26.41 7.20 0.22
N LEU A 82 26.46 6.27 -0.75
CA LEU A 82 25.44 5.24 -0.93
C LEU A 82 25.20 4.39 0.34
N SER A 83 26.28 4.05 1.05
CA SER A 83 26.17 3.26 2.28
C SER A 83 25.43 4.03 3.37
N GLU A 84 25.74 5.31 3.52
CA GLU A 84 25.11 6.17 4.51
C GLU A 84 23.64 6.47 4.13
N ALA A 85 23.36 6.77 2.87
CA ALA A 85 22.00 6.99 2.38
C ALA A 85 21.10 5.79 2.65
N ARG A 86 21.59 4.56 2.37
CA ARG A 86 20.86 3.32 2.68
C ARG A 86 20.57 3.17 4.17
N ALA A 87 21.57 3.41 5.02
CA ALA A 87 21.41 3.31 6.47
C ALA A 87 20.39 4.33 7.00
N ARG A 88 20.47 5.59 6.52
CA ARG A 88 19.53 6.66 6.90
C ARG A 88 18.11 6.34 6.45
N THR A 89 17.89 5.96 5.18
CA THR A 89 16.56 5.56 4.69
C THR A 89 15.98 4.39 5.48
N PHE A 90 16.80 3.37 5.79
CA PHE A 90 16.35 2.24 6.61
C PHE A 90 15.94 2.70 8.02
N ASN A 91 16.76 3.51 8.67
CA ASN A 91 16.48 4.02 10.02
C ASN A 91 15.23 4.90 10.06
N THR A 92 15.03 5.75 9.04
CA THR A 92 13.80 6.55 8.90
C THR A 92 12.58 5.66 8.79
N TRP A 93 12.59 4.63 7.94
CA TRP A 93 11.47 3.68 7.85
C TRP A 93 11.26 2.89 9.16
N ALA A 94 12.34 2.36 9.75
CA ALA A 94 12.28 1.57 10.97
C ALA A 94 11.69 2.36 12.15
N LYS A 95 11.98 3.67 12.25
CA LYS A 95 11.41 4.59 13.25
C LYS A 95 9.88 4.57 13.28
N TYR A 96 9.23 4.50 12.11
CA TYR A 96 7.76 4.44 12.03
C TYR A 96 7.23 3.01 12.14
N GLN A 97 7.88 2.05 11.46
CA GLN A 97 7.47 0.65 11.46
C GLN A 97 7.44 0.05 12.88
N ASN A 98 8.43 0.38 13.71
CA ASN A 98 8.57 -0.16 15.07
C ASN A 98 7.51 0.37 16.05
N GLN A 99 6.71 1.36 15.66
CA GLN A 99 5.62 1.86 16.49
C GLN A 99 4.34 1.01 16.38
N LEU A 100 4.28 0.06 15.44
CA LEU A 100 3.17 -0.89 15.27
C LEU A 100 1.79 -0.22 15.07
N LYS A 101 1.77 1.02 14.55
CA LYS A 101 0.55 1.80 14.27
C LYS A 101 -0.05 1.55 12.88
N GLY A 102 0.45 0.54 12.17
CA GLY A 102 -0.03 0.12 10.85
C GLY A 102 0.59 0.89 9.68
N ALA A 103 0.38 0.37 8.47
CA ALA A 103 1.03 0.86 7.25
C ALA A 103 0.68 2.31 6.90
N LYS A 104 -0.54 2.77 7.21
CA LYS A 104 -0.94 4.16 6.94
C LYS A 104 -0.15 5.16 7.76
N PHE A 105 0.08 4.87 9.03
CA PHE A 105 0.93 5.69 9.88
C PHE A 105 2.38 5.74 9.35
N VAL A 106 2.89 4.61 8.88
CA VAL A 106 4.23 4.55 8.26
C VAL A 106 4.29 5.39 6.99
N CYS A 107 3.29 5.27 6.12
CA CYS A 107 3.22 6.03 4.86
C CYS A 107 3.24 7.54 5.11
N GLU A 108 2.35 8.05 5.97
CA GLU A 108 2.28 9.48 6.30
C GLU A 108 3.59 9.96 6.96
N GLY A 109 4.14 9.19 7.89
CA GLY A 109 5.43 9.53 8.52
C GLY A 109 6.59 9.61 7.53
N LEU A 110 6.61 8.78 6.49
CA LEU A 110 7.62 8.85 5.43
C LEU A 110 7.41 10.03 4.48
N LYS A 111 6.16 10.47 4.24
CA LYS A 111 5.88 11.69 3.47
C LYS A 111 6.45 12.92 4.18
N ASP A 112 6.18 13.05 5.47
CA ASP A 112 6.70 14.15 6.28
C ASP A 112 8.24 14.20 6.25
N GLU A 113 8.90 13.04 6.39
CA GLU A 113 10.36 12.95 6.34
C GLU A 113 10.93 13.31 4.96
N LEU A 114 10.27 12.88 3.87
CA LEU A 114 10.68 13.24 2.52
C LEU A 114 10.55 14.74 2.29
N GLU A 115 9.46 15.37 2.72
CA GLU A 115 9.27 16.82 2.63
C GLU A 115 10.35 17.57 3.41
N GLN A 116 10.62 17.15 4.66
CA GLN A 116 11.68 17.75 5.46
C GLN A 116 13.06 17.60 4.81
N LEU A 117 13.36 16.44 4.22
CA LEU A 117 14.61 16.21 3.51
C LEU A 117 14.76 17.13 2.30
N GLN A 118 13.70 17.31 1.52
CA GLN A 118 13.71 18.19 0.35
C GLN A 118 13.91 19.66 0.74
N LEU A 119 13.41 20.07 1.90
CA LEU A 119 13.60 21.42 2.45
C LEU A 119 15.00 21.65 3.05
N MET A 120 15.77 20.60 3.33
CA MET A 120 17.16 20.76 3.79
C MET A 120 18.03 21.25 2.63
N GLU A 121 18.56 22.47 2.75
CA GLU A 121 19.53 23.04 1.82
C GLU A 121 20.68 22.06 1.56
N VAL A 122 21.01 21.85 0.29
CA VAL A 122 22.23 21.14 -0.11
C VAL A 122 23.38 22.07 0.23
N LYS A 123 24.06 21.84 1.35
CA LYS A 123 25.34 22.52 1.62
C LYS A 123 26.32 22.11 0.52
N GLN A 124 26.54 23.01 -0.43
CA GLN A 124 27.58 22.92 -1.45
C GLN A 124 28.98 22.98 -0.83
#